data_AF-A0AAN8X3P3-F1
#
_entry.id   AF-A0AAN8X3P3-F1
#
_cell.length_a   1.000
_cell.length_b   1.000
_cell.length_c   1.000
_cell.angle_alpha   90.00
_cell.angle_beta   90.00
_cell.angle_gamma   90.00
#
_symmetry.space_group_name_H-M   'P 1'
#
loop_
_entity.id
_entity.type
_entity.pdbx_description
1 polymer ?
#
loop_
_entity_poly.entity_id
_entity_poly.type
_entity_poly.pdbx_seq_one_letter_code
_entity_poly.pdbx_strand_id
1 'polypeptide(L)'
;MSVLACGSLSSEGQRSCELLLDLYDYKPELTAAILDTLGDLTLQPESLEDVRHSLLKTLQACRPEQLPIVVKFLLYSTPQSIAYQVVSDIREKINLPGDYIGTQSTPKGKKASVCKESDAAAYEVLLFDKIKMVTLVNTFLANSWLKAIQDVVDVTSLRPFDFIVLVVLYDVLPYRRRPIESIIRNKIRMGLFSDAVVEKIFANHQT
;
A
#
# COMPACT_ATOMS: atom_id res chain seq x y z
N MET A 1 -34.50 7.33 -24.16
CA MET A 1 -33.91 8.32 -25.10
C MET A 1 -33.41 9.48 -24.26
N SER A 2 -32.16 9.89 -24.24
CA SER A 2 -30.95 9.41 -24.90
C SER A 2 -29.76 10.03 -24.17
N VAL A 3 -28.73 9.20 -23.95
CA VAL A 3 -27.29 9.54 -23.91
C VAL A 3 -26.86 10.64 -22.94
N LEU A 4 -26.39 10.19 -21.76
CA LEU A 4 -25.42 10.93 -20.96
C LEU A 4 -24.16 11.11 -21.80
N ALA A 5 -23.93 12.34 -22.24
CA ALA A 5 -22.69 12.74 -22.89
C ALA A 5 -21.55 12.58 -21.89
N CYS A 6 -20.75 11.53 -22.11
CA CYS A 6 -19.39 11.41 -21.63
C CYS A 6 -18.65 12.68 -22.10
N GLY A 7 -18.43 13.61 -21.16
CA GLY A 7 -17.54 14.74 -21.38
C GLY A 7 -16.13 14.18 -21.52
N SER A 8 -15.63 14.17 -22.75
CA SER A 8 -14.19 14.23 -23.01
C SER A 8 -13.58 15.25 -22.05
N LEU A 9 -12.62 14.84 -21.22
CA LEU A 9 -11.73 15.81 -20.58
C LEU A 9 -11.23 16.76 -21.67
N SER A 10 -11.21 18.06 -21.39
CA SER A 10 -10.50 19.00 -22.25
C SER A 10 -9.06 18.50 -22.40
N SER A 11 -8.46 18.68 -23.57
CA SER A 11 -7.03 18.37 -23.82
C SER A 11 -6.10 18.96 -22.74
N GLU A 12 -6.55 20.00 -22.04
CA GLU A 12 -5.87 20.63 -20.91
C GLU A 12 -5.83 19.77 -19.64
N GLY A 13 -6.90 19.01 -19.33
CA GLY A 13 -6.94 18.15 -18.14
C GLY A 13 -5.94 17.00 -18.25
N GLN A 14 -5.88 16.35 -19.41
CA GLN A 14 -4.93 15.26 -19.65
C GLN A 14 -3.48 15.77 -19.69
N ARG A 15 -3.24 16.95 -20.29
CA ARG A 15 -1.93 17.60 -20.27
C ARG A 15 -1.50 18.01 -18.85
N SER A 16 -2.45 18.38 -18.00
CA SER A 16 -2.18 18.69 -16.59
C SER A 16 -1.76 17.43 -15.82
N CYS A 17 -2.36 16.27 -16.09
CA CYS A 17 -1.95 15.00 -15.50
C CYS A 17 -0.52 14.62 -15.87
N GLU A 18 -0.16 14.71 -17.16
CA GLU A 18 1.19 14.41 -17.63
C GLU A 18 2.23 15.30 -16.92
N LEU A 19 1.97 16.61 -16.85
CA LEU A 19 2.85 17.56 -16.16
C LEU A 19 2.96 17.27 -14.65
N LEU A 20 1.87 16.85 -14.00
CA LEU A 20 1.86 16.51 -12.58
C LEU A 20 2.62 15.21 -12.30
N LEU A 21 2.50 14.21 -13.19
CA LEU A 21 3.28 12.97 -13.10
C LEU A 21 4.78 13.21 -13.36
N ASP A 22 5.13 14.06 -14.33
CA ASP A 22 6.51 14.48 -14.53
C ASP A 22 7.04 15.16 -13.26
N LEU A 23 6.27 16.10 -12.68
CA LEU A 23 6.64 16.78 -11.44
C LEU A 23 6.78 15.83 -10.25
N TYR A 24 6.00 14.76 -10.19
CA TYR A 24 6.08 13.75 -9.12
C TYR A 24 7.48 13.11 -9.06
N ASP A 25 8.09 12.84 -10.22
CA ASP A 25 9.42 12.25 -10.29
C ASP A 25 10.53 13.22 -9.84
N TYR A 26 10.37 14.53 -10.09
CA TYR A 26 11.39 15.54 -9.79
C TYR A 26 11.23 16.23 -8.42
N LYS A 27 10.01 16.31 -7.87
CA LYS A 27 9.70 17.10 -6.67
C LYS A 27 8.93 16.29 -5.61
N PRO A 28 9.65 15.51 -4.79
CA PRO A 28 9.05 14.65 -3.77
C PRO A 28 8.29 15.42 -2.67
N GLU A 29 8.67 16.69 -2.43
CA GLU A 29 8.02 17.58 -1.47
C GLU A 29 6.58 17.92 -1.87
N LEU A 30 6.25 17.81 -3.15
CA LEU A 30 4.93 18.14 -3.69
C LEU A 30 4.01 16.93 -3.81
N THR A 31 4.46 15.72 -3.45
CA THR A 31 3.69 14.48 -3.66
C THR A 31 2.29 14.53 -3.06
N ALA A 32 2.11 15.10 -1.85
CA ALA A 32 0.80 15.25 -1.24
C ALA A 32 -0.13 16.10 -2.12
N ALA A 33 0.31 17.31 -2.47
CA ALA A 33 -0.46 18.24 -3.28
C ALA A 33 -0.72 17.71 -4.71
N ILE A 34 0.25 17.01 -5.30
CA ILE A 34 0.12 16.38 -6.61
C ILE A 34 -0.95 15.27 -6.56
N LEU A 35 -0.91 14.38 -5.58
CA LEU A 35 -1.88 13.28 -5.47
C LEU A 35 -3.27 13.78 -5.09
N ASP A 36 -3.38 14.79 -4.23
CA ASP A 36 -4.66 15.42 -3.88
C ASP A 36 -5.26 16.09 -5.12
N THR A 37 -4.47 16.87 -5.88
CA THR A 37 -4.96 17.47 -7.13
C THR A 37 -5.33 16.42 -8.18
N LEU A 38 -4.55 15.35 -8.34
CA LEU A 38 -4.91 14.24 -9.24
C LEU A 38 -6.19 13.51 -8.79
N GLY A 39 -6.47 13.46 -7.49
CA GLY A 39 -7.69 12.87 -6.94
C GLY A 39 -8.93 13.76 -7.10
N ASP A 40 -8.75 15.08 -7.05
CA ASP A 40 -9.81 16.08 -7.18
C ASP A 40 -10.12 16.47 -8.62
N LEU A 41 -9.12 16.36 -9.52
CA LEU A 41 -9.38 16.43 -10.95
C LEU A 41 -10.37 15.33 -11.30
N THR A 42 -11.48 15.68 -11.95
CA THR A 42 -12.45 14.72 -12.50
C THR A 42 -11.82 13.98 -13.67
N LEU A 43 -10.86 13.12 -13.35
CA LEU A 43 -10.11 12.34 -14.31
C LEU A 43 -11.01 11.30 -14.93
N GLN A 44 -10.81 11.07 -16.23
CA GLN A 44 -11.43 9.95 -16.90
C GLN A 44 -10.87 8.65 -16.30
N PRO A 45 -11.67 7.60 -16.18
CA PRO A 45 -11.24 6.31 -15.63
C PRO A 45 -9.95 5.80 -16.26
N GLU A 46 -9.77 6.03 -17.56
CA GLU A 46 -8.60 5.65 -18.35
C GLU A 46 -7.32 6.37 -17.88
N SER A 47 -7.37 7.69 -17.66
CA SER A 47 -6.22 8.44 -17.15
C SER A 47 -5.87 8.08 -15.71
N LEU A 48 -6.87 7.74 -14.89
CA LEU A 48 -6.66 7.28 -13.52
C LEU A 48 -5.98 5.89 -13.49
N GLU A 49 -6.28 5.04 -14.47
CA GLU A 49 -5.59 3.75 -14.66
C GLU A 49 -4.11 3.94 -14.98
N ASP A 50 -3.77 4.87 -15.87
CA ASP A 50 -2.38 5.18 -16.22
C ASP A 50 -1.60 5.74 -15.01
N VAL A 51 -2.20 6.68 -14.28
CA VAL A 51 -1.63 7.23 -13.04
C VAL A 51 -1.40 6.10 -12.03
N ARG A 52 -2.40 5.25 -11.79
CA ARG A 52 -2.28 4.11 -10.87
C ARG A 52 -1.17 3.16 -11.28
N HIS A 53 -1.06 2.86 -12.57
CA HIS A 53 -0.04 1.99 -13.11
C HIS A 53 1.37 2.58 -12.95
N SER A 54 1.53 3.89 -13.17
CA SER A 54 2.78 4.61 -12.94
C SER A 54 3.19 4.60 -11.46
N LEU A 55 2.25 4.92 -10.56
CA LEU A 55 2.48 4.89 -9.11
C LEU A 55 2.81 3.47 -8.61
N LEU A 56 2.15 2.44 -9.12
CA LEU A 56 2.48 1.06 -8.79
C LEU A 56 3.86 0.65 -9.30
N LYS A 57 4.32 1.17 -10.44
CA LYS A 57 5.68 0.90 -10.95
C LYS A 57 6.76 1.56 -10.09
N THR A 58 6.48 2.77 -9.61
CA THR A 58 7.42 3.58 -8.81
C THR A 58 7.31 3.29 -7.30
N LEU A 59 6.33 2.49 -6.85
CA LEU A 59 6.02 2.27 -5.43
C LEU A 59 7.22 1.78 -4.60
N GLN A 60 8.02 0.85 -5.13
CA GLN A 60 9.21 0.34 -4.43
C GLN A 60 10.35 1.37 -4.32
N ALA A 61 10.39 2.35 -5.23
CA ALA A 61 11.38 3.42 -5.26
C ALA A 61 10.92 4.68 -4.50
N CYS A 62 9.67 4.70 -4.02
CA CYS A 62 9.12 5.81 -3.25
C CYS A 62 9.85 5.97 -1.93
N ARG A 63 10.01 7.23 -1.50
CA ARG A 63 10.56 7.50 -0.17
C ARG A 63 9.55 7.09 0.91
N PRO A 64 9.99 6.64 2.10
CA PRO A 64 9.09 6.25 3.18
C PRO A 64 8.06 7.33 3.51
N GLU A 65 8.45 8.60 3.51
CA GLU A 65 7.55 9.71 3.86
C GLU A 65 6.37 9.88 2.88
N GLN A 66 6.53 9.41 1.64
CA GLN A 66 5.53 9.53 0.57
C GLN A 66 4.58 8.33 0.51
N LEU A 67 5.06 7.15 0.93
CA LEU A 67 4.36 5.89 0.80
C LEU A 67 2.94 5.89 1.40
N PRO A 68 2.66 6.45 2.60
CA PRO A 68 1.30 6.47 3.14
C PRO A 68 0.31 7.21 2.24
N ILE A 69 0.77 8.30 1.61
CA ILE A 69 -0.04 9.14 0.73
C ILE A 69 -0.27 8.42 -0.61
N VAL A 70 0.79 7.85 -1.19
CA VAL A 70 0.71 7.06 -2.43
C VAL A 70 -0.23 5.86 -2.24
N VAL A 71 -0.09 5.13 -1.13
CA VAL A 71 -0.94 3.97 -0.82
C VAL A 71 -2.39 4.37 -0.60
N LYS A 72 -2.64 5.49 0.10
CA LYS A 72 -3.99 6.05 0.24
C LYS A 72 -4.61 6.32 -1.13
N PHE A 73 -3.88 7.00 -2.02
CA PHE A 73 -4.35 7.30 -3.37
C PHE A 73 -4.63 6.02 -4.17
N LEU A 74 -3.69 5.07 -4.17
CA LEU A 74 -3.84 3.80 -4.87
C LEU A 74 -5.08 3.03 -4.39
N LEU A 75 -5.31 2.96 -3.09
CA LEU A 75 -6.47 2.26 -2.53
C LEU A 75 -7.79 3.00 -2.80
N TYR A 76 -7.80 4.33 -2.69
CA TYR A 76 -9.02 5.14 -2.90
C TYR A 76 -9.44 5.20 -4.37
N SER A 77 -8.47 5.29 -5.28
CA SER A 77 -8.68 5.33 -6.73
C SER A 77 -9.00 3.97 -7.34
N THR A 78 -9.06 2.89 -6.55
CA THR A 78 -9.19 1.52 -7.06
C THR A 78 -10.65 1.06 -7.13
N PRO A 79 -11.16 0.66 -8.31
CA PRO A 79 -12.47 0.05 -8.42
C PRO A 79 -12.46 -1.39 -7.90
N GLN A 80 -13.64 -1.87 -7.48
CA GLN A 80 -13.80 -3.21 -6.91
C GLN A 80 -13.33 -4.34 -7.83
N SER A 81 -13.45 -4.18 -9.15
CA SER A 81 -13.07 -5.20 -10.15
C SER A 81 -11.57 -5.56 -10.13
N ILE A 82 -10.70 -4.60 -9.83
CA ILE A 82 -9.24 -4.79 -9.84
C ILE A 82 -8.63 -4.74 -8.43
N ALA A 83 -9.46 -4.62 -7.40
CA ALA A 83 -9.04 -4.42 -6.02
C ALA A 83 -8.06 -5.47 -5.51
N TYR A 84 -8.28 -6.74 -5.88
CA TYR A 84 -7.38 -7.83 -5.52
C TYR A 84 -5.98 -7.63 -6.10
N GLN A 85 -5.89 -7.28 -7.39
CA GLN A 85 -4.60 -7.10 -8.08
C GLN A 85 -3.82 -5.93 -7.50
N VAL A 86 -4.47 -4.77 -7.31
CA VAL A 86 -3.83 -3.59 -6.73
C VAL A 86 -3.34 -3.87 -5.31
N VAL A 87 -4.16 -4.54 -4.50
CA VAL A 87 -3.77 -4.93 -3.13
C VAL A 87 -2.59 -5.91 -3.14
N SER A 88 -2.57 -6.89 -4.05
CA SER A 88 -1.43 -7.81 -4.19
C SER A 88 -0.15 -7.07 -4.60
N ASP A 89 -0.24 -6.13 -5.54
CA ASP A 89 0.90 -5.32 -5.98
C ASP A 89 1.42 -4.42 -4.87
N ILE A 90 0.52 -3.75 -4.12
CA ILE A 90 0.88 -2.91 -2.97
C ILE A 90 1.58 -3.76 -1.92
N ARG A 91 0.97 -4.89 -1.58
CA ARG A 91 1.57 -5.87 -0.68
C ARG A 91 2.97 -6.15 -1.17
N GLU A 92 3.15 -6.74 -2.37
CA GLU A 92 4.44 -7.15 -2.96
C GLU A 92 5.52 -6.06 -2.99
N LYS A 93 5.16 -4.81 -3.21
CA LYS A 93 6.14 -3.73 -3.42
C LYS A 93 6.49 -2.92 -2.17
N ILE A 94 5.67 -2.97 -1.11
CA ILE A 94 5.98 -2.31 0.16
C ILE A 94 6.99 -3.14 0.96
N ASN A 95 8.01 -2.48 1.48
CA ASN A 95 8.97 -3.03 2.43
C ASN A 95 8.93 -2.18 3.69
N LEU A 96 8.77 -2.83 4.85
CA LEU A 96 8.78 -2.15 6.13
C LEU A 96 10.22 -1.92 6.63
N PRO A 97 10.49 -0.80 7.32
CA PRO A 97 11.72 -0.61 8.08
C PRO A 97 11.95 -1.75 9.08
N GLY A 98 12.81 -2.71 8.74
CA GLY A 98 13.07 -3.89 9.58
C GLY A 98 12.91 -5.24 8.84
N ASP A 99 12.32 -5.23 7.64
CA ASP A 99 12.30 -6.38 6.72
C ASP A 99 13.72 -6.74 6.21
N TYR A 100 14.67 -5.81 6.30
CA TYR A 100 16.07 -5.99 5.91
C TYR A 100 16.84 -6.82 6.94
N ILE A 101 16.71 -8.13 6.86
CA ILE A 101 17.53 -9.09 7.62
C ILE A 101 18.68 -9.56 6.71
N GLY A 102 19.84 -8.89 6.81
CA GLY A 102 21.11 -9.33 6.20
C GLY A 102 21.30 -8.87 4.75
N THR A 103 22.20 -7.93 4.47
CA THR A 103 23.63 -8.24 4.38
C THR A 103 24.48 -7.08 4.91
N GLN A 104 25.03 -7.26 6.11
CA GLN A 104 26.33 -6.67 6.42
C GLN A 104 27.41 -7.43 5.62
N SER A 105 27.43 -7.24 4.30
CA SER A 105 28.53 -7.69 3.43
C SER A 105 28.31 -7.23 1.98
N THR A 106 28.43 -5.93 1.73
CA THR A 106 29.18 -5.43 0.56
C THR A 106 29.79 -4.06 0.88
N PRO A 107 31.08 -3.82 0.53
CA PRO A 107 31.75 -2.57 0.80
C PRO A 107 31.41 -1.51 -0.27
N LYS A 108 31.27 -0.27 0.19
CA LYS A 108 31.26 1.00 -0.56
C LYS A 108 30.04 1.27 -1.47
N GLY A 109 29.29 2.30 -1.06
CA GLY A 109 28.97 3.38 -1.99
C GLY A 109 27.56 3.43 -2.57
N LYS A 110 26.51 3.24 -1.77
CA LYS A 110 25.20 3.87 -2.05
C LYS A 110 24.65 4.42 -0.75
N LYS A 111 24.40 5.73 -0.72
CA LYS A 111 23.82 6.44 0.42
C LYS A 111 22.39 5.92 0.61
N ALA A 112 22.24 4.87 1.42
CA ALA A 112 20.95 4.56 2.03
C ALA A 112 20.56 5.80 2.84
N SER A 113 19.39 6.39 2.56
CA SER A 113 18.83 7.43 3.41
C SER A 113 18.66 6.80 4.79
N VAL A 114 19.50 7.23 5.74
CA VAL A 114 19.39 6.85 7.14
C VAL A 114 18.11 7.51 7.65
N CYS A 115 16.97 6.84 7.49
CA CYS A 115 15.76 7.20 8.22
C CYS A 115 16.12 7.00 9.70
N LYS A 116 15.94 8.05 10.52
CA LYS A 116 16.07 7.90 11.96
C LYS A 116 15.03 6.89 12.42
N GLU A 117 15.35 6.11 13.43
CA GLU A 117 14.46 5.08 13.99
C GLU A 117 13.07 5.65 14.37
N SER A 118 13.03 6.92 14.81
CA SER A 118 11.79 7.68 15.06
C SER A 118 10.95 7.94 13.81
N ASP A 119 11.59 8.22 12.68
CA ASP A 119 10.92 8.59 11.43
C ASP A 119 10.39 7.33 10.73
N ALA A 120 11.10 6.20 10.88
CA ALA A 120 10.65 4.88 10.43
C ALA A 120 9.37 4.43 11.15
N ALA A 121 9.32 4.55 12.49
CA ALA A 121 8.13 4.20 13.26
C ALA A 121 6.93 5.12 12.91
N ALA A 122 7.17 6.43 12.78
CA ALA A 122 6.12 7.37 12.37
C ALA A 122 5.55 7.04 10.98
N TYR A 123 6.41 6.62 10.04
CA TYR A 123 6.00 6.17 8.72
C TYR A 123 5.07 4.94 8.78
N GLU A 124 5.44 3.90 9.53
CA GLU A 124 4.65 2.67 9.63
C GLU A 124 3.26 2.94 10.21
N VAL A 125 3.20 3.72 11.30
CA VAL A 125 1.95 4.14 11.93
C VAL A 125 1.05 4.86 10.92
N LEU A 126 1.61 5.81 10.16
CA LEU A 126 0.85 6.54 9.14
C LEU A 126 0.37 5.64 8.00
N LEU A 127 1.22 4.72 7.54
CA LEU A 127 0.87 3.77 6.48
C LEU A 127 -0.33 2.90 6.88
N PHE A 128 -0.24 2.27 8.06
CA PHE A 128 -1.30 1.42 8.56
C PHE A 128 -2.56 2.20 8.93
N ASP A 129 -2.43 3.45 9.41
CA ASP A 129 -3.57 4.36 9.57
C ASP A 129 -4.28 4.60 8.24
N LYS A 130 -3.56 4.85 7.13
CA LYS A 130 -4.20 5.02 5.82
C LYS A 130 -4.89 3.76 5.33
N ILE A 131 -4.27 2.59 5.50
CA ILE A 131 -4.90 1.30 5.16
C ILE A 131 -6.17 1.09 6.01
N LYS A 132 -6.10 1.35 7.31
CA LYS A 132 -7.22 1.30 8.26
C LYS A 132 -8.38 2.18 7.81
N MET A 133 -8.11 3.46 7.58
CA MET A 133 -9.16 4.42 7.22
C MET A 133 -9.82 4.07 5.89
N VAL A 134 -9.04 3.67 4.88
CA VAL A 134 -9.58 3.33 3.56
C VAL A 134 -10.39 2.03 3.59
N THR A 135 -9.98 1.03 4.37
CA THR A 135 -10.72 -0.25 4.49
C THR A 135 -12.00 -0.12 5.32
N LEU A 136 -12.06 0.81 6.28
CA LEU A 136 -13.28 1.15 7.01
C LEU A 136 -14.35 1.75 6.09
N VAL A 137 -13.94 2.58 5.13
CA VAL A 137 -14.85 3.18 4.15
C VAL A 137 -15.25 2.17 3.08
N ASN A 138 -14.29 1.37 2.59
CA ASN A 138 -14.46 0.48 1.45
C ASN A 138 -14.34 -1.00 1.86
N THR A 139 -15.48 -1.61 2.20
CA THR A 139 -15.51 -3.01 2.68
C THR A 139 -15.00 -4.04 1.66
N PHE A 140 -15.05 -3.73 0.36
CA PHE A 140 -14.48 -4.61 -0.67
C PHE A 140 -12.95 -4.70 -0.59
N LEU A 141 -12.26 -3.61 -0.20
CA LEU A 141 -10.81 -3.61 -0.03
C LEU A 141 -10.39 -4.50 1.14
N ALA A 142 -11.17 -4.53 2.23
CA ALA A 142 -10.94 -5.46 3.31
C ALA A 142 -10.98 -6.92 2.83
N ASN A 143 -11.96 -7.27 1.97
CA ASN A 143 -12.01 -8.62 1.39
C ASN A 143 -10.80 -8.91 0.50
N SER A 144 -10.37 -7.94 -0.30
CA SER A 144 -9.19 -8.07 -1.17
C SER A 144 -7.91 -8.29 -0.35
N TRP A 145 -7.72 -7.56 0.76
CA TRP A 145 -6.61 -7.78 1.69
C TRP A 145 -6.63 -9.17 2.30
N LEU A 146 -7.77 -9.61 2.83
CA LEU A 146 -7.89 -10.94 3.42
C LEU A 146 -7.62 -12.05 2.40
N LYS A 147 -8.12 -11.89 1.18
CA LYS A 147 -7.89 -12.86 0.10
C LYS A 147 -6.42 -12.90 -0.31
N ALA A 148 -5.80 -11.74 -0.57
CA ALA A 148 -4.39 -11.66 -0.95
C ALA A 148 -3.48 -12.30 0.10
N ILE A 149 -3.76 -12.08 1.39
CA ILE A 149 -2.99 -12.72 2.47
C ILE A 149 -3.32 -14.21 2.59
N GLN A 150 -4.59 -14.61 2.41
CA GLN A 150 -4.99 -16.01 2.47
C GLN A 150 -4.31 -16.86 1.37
N ASP A 151 -4.14 -16.30 0.17
CA ASP A 151 -3.57 -16.98 -0.99
C ASP A 151 -2.02 -17.18 -0.89
N VAL A 152 -1.38 -16.60 0.12
CA VAL A 152 0.06 -16.78 0.41
C VAL A 152 0.33 -18.18 0.98
N VAL A 153 0.89 -19.09 0.20
CA VAL A 153 1.15 -20.47 0.64
C VAL A 153 2.59 -20.67 1.11
N ASP A 154 3.53 -19.86 0.62
CA ASP A 154 4.97 -20.05 0.87
C ASP A 154 5.52 -19.16 1.99
N VAL A 155 6.39 -19.72 2.84
CA VAL A 155 7.04 -19.05 3.97
C VAL A 155 7.88 -17.87 3.48
N THR A 156 8.55 -18.01 2.34
CA THR A 156 9.42 -16.93 1.81
C THR A 156 8.62 -15.73 1.31
N SER A 157 7.35 -15.95 0.98
CA SER A 157 6.45 -14.93 0.47
C SER A 157 5.65 -14.22 1.55
N LEU A 158 5.58 -14.78 2.77
CA LEU A 158 4.91 -14.17 3.92
C LEU A 158 5.80 -13.07 4.51
N ARG A 159 5.24 -11.90 4.76
CA ARG A 159 5.97 -10.76 5.31
C ARG A 159 5.41 -10.25 6.62
N PRO A 160 6.22 -9.56 7.45
CA PRO A 160 5.76 -8.80 8.61
C PRO A 160 4.54 -7.91 8.29
N PHE A 161 4.56 -7.27 7.12
CA PHE A 161 3.45 -6.49 6.60
C PHE A 161 2.10 -7.24 6.62
N ASP A 162 2.07 -8.52 6.24
CA ASP A 162 0.83 -9.30 6.20
C ASP A 162 0.23 -9.49 7.58
N PHE A 163 1.09 -9.77 8.57
CA PHE A 163 0.66 -9.97 9.94
C PHE A 163 0.10 -8.67 10.52
N ILE A 164 0.79 -7.55 10.32
CA ILE A 164 0.36 -6.25 10.83
C ILE A 164 -0.98 -5.84 10.17
N VAL A 165 -1.15 -6.05 8.86
CA VAL A 165 -2.44 -5.80 8.20
C VAL A 165 -3.55 -6.66 8.82
N LEU A 166 -3.31 -7.94 9.11
CA LEU A 166 -4.32 -8.79 9.79
C LEU A 166 -4.69 -8.24 11.17
N VAL A 167 -3.71 -7.77 11.97
CA VAL A 167 -3.95 -7.17 13.28
C VAL A 167 -4.74 -5.86 13.17
N VAL A 168 -4.38 -4.99 12.23
CA VAL A 168 -5.10 -3.75 11.94
C VAL A 168 -6.54 -4.04 11.53
N LEU A 169 -6.77 -5.00 10.63
CA LEU A 169 -8.12 -5.39 10.21
C LEU A 169 -8.91 -6.03 11.36
N TYR A 170 -8.26 -6.77 12.26
CA TYR A 170 -8.90 -7.39 13.43
C TYR A 170 -9.42 -6.34 14.42
N ASP A 171 -8.62 -5.30 14.67
CA ASP A 171 -8.97 -4.17 15.53
C ASP A 171 -10.22 -3.46 15.00
N VAL A 172 -10.21 -3.12 13.71
CA VAL A 172 -11.16 -2.16 13.12
C VAL A 172 -12.42 -2.79 12.54
N LEU A 173 -12.42 -4.10 12.26
CA LEU A 173 -13.55 -4.82 11.68
C LEU A 173 -14.08 -5.89 12.66
N PRO A 174 -14.84 -5.52 13.70
CA PRO A 174 -15.36 -6.48 14.70
C PRO A 174 -16.16 -7.61 14.07
N TYR A 175 -16.92 -7.34 13.00
CA TYR A 175 -17.71 -8.34 12.26
C TYR A 175 -16.87 -9.32 11.43
N ARG A 176 -15.58 -9.03 11.20
CA ARG A 176 -14.66 -9.86 10.40
C ARG A 176 -13.61 -10.59 11.24
N ARG A 177 -13.64 -10.44 12.57
CA ARG A 177 -12.69 -11.10 13.49
C ARG A 177 -12.62 -12.61 13.31
N ARG A 178 -13.76 -13.30 13.18
CA ARG A 178 -13.79 -14.77 13.00
C ARG A 178 -13.07 -15.22 11.72
N PRO A 179 -13.37 -14.67 10.52
CA PRO A 179 -12.58 -14.92 9.31
C PRO A 179 -11.08 -14.63 9.48
N ILE A 180 -10.74 -13.50 10.08
CA ILE A 180 -9.34 -13.08 10.29
C ILE A 180 -8.59 -14.08 11.18
N GLU A 181 -9.18 -14.45 12.32
CA GLU A 181 -8.61 -15.49 13.20
C GLU A 181 -8.48 -16.83 12.49
N SER A 182 -9.42 -17.18 11.61
CA SER A 182 -9.33 -18.41 10.83
C SER A 182 -8.13 -18.38 9.89
N ILE A 183 -7.87 -17.25 9.24
CA ILE A 183 -6.68 -17.05 8.40
C ILE A 183 -5.42 -17.18 9.25
N ILE A 184 -5.33 -16.46 10.38
CA ILE A 184 -4.18 -16.52 11.30
C ILE A 184 -3.92 -17.96 11.75
N ARG A 185 -4.95 -18.67 12.24
CA ARG A 185 -4.82 -20.07 12.66
C ARG A 185 -4.35 -20.98 11.52
N ASN A 186 -4.83 -20.75 10.30
CA ASN A 186 -4.40 -21.53 9.15
C ASN A 186 -2.93 -21.28 8.81
N LYS A 187 -2.48 -20.01 8.83
CA LYS A 187 -1.08 -19.64 8.63
C LYS A 187 -0.17 -20.23 9.72
N ILE A 188 -0.61 -20.26 10.97
CA ILE A 188 0.13 -20.93 12.07
C ILE A 188 0.25 -22.43 11.79
N ARG A 189 -0.83 -23.12 11.40
CA ARG A 189 -0.79 -24.56 11.08
C ARG A 189 0.12 -24.90 9.91
N MET A 190 0.24 -23.98 8.95
CA MET A 190 1.16 -24.10 7.82
C MET A 190 2.63 -23.79 8.20
N GLY A 191 2.91 -23.40 9.45
CA GLY A 191 4.24 -23.01 9.91
C GLY A 191 4.68 -21.61 9.45
N LEU A 192 3.78 -20.82 8.87
CA LEU A 192 4.07 -19.50 8.31
C LEU A 192 4.20 -18.44 9.42
N PHE A 193 3.31 -18.47 10.41
CA PHE A 193 3.41 -17.66 11.63
C PHE A 193 3.96 -18.51 12.79
N SER A 194 5.26 -18.78 12.76
CA SER A 194 5.94 -19.39 13.91
C SER A 194 6.19 -18.36 15.01
N ASP A 195 6.33 -18.82 16.26
CA ASP A 195 6.58 -17.94 17.42
C ASP A 195 7.80 -17.03 17.19
N ALA A 196 8.89 -17.58 16.66
CA ALA A 196 10.10 -16.81 16.35
C ALA A 196 9.88 -15.71 15.30
N VAL A 197 9.01 -15.95 14.31
CA VAL A 197 8.65 -14.94 13.30
C VAL A 197 7.79 -13.85 13.94
N VAL A 198 6.81 -14.23 14.75
CA VAL A 198 5.91 -13.27 15.41
C VAL A 198 6.66 -12.42 16.43
N GLU A 199 7.53 -13.01 17.26
CA GLU A 199 8.39 -12.29 18.19
C GLU A 199 9.28 -11.26 17.47
N LYS A 200 9.84 -11.65 16.31
CA LYS A 200 10.65 -10.76 15.49
C LYS A 200 9.83 -9.61 14.91
N ILE A 201 8.60 -9.87 14.47
CA ILE A 201 7.69 -8.83 13.98
C ILE A 201 7.43 -7.80 15.09
N PHE A 202 7.09 -8.24 16.30
CA PHE A 202 6.85 -7.33 17.43
C PHE A 202 8.11 -6.62 17.94
N ALA A 203 9.28 -7.25 17.80
CA ALA A 203 10.55 -6.62 18.16
C ALA A 203 10.93 -5.49 17.19
N ASN A 204 10.63 -5.65 15.90
CA ASN A 204 11.00 -4.70 14.85
C ASN A 204 9.91 -3.65 14.55
N HIS A 205 8.64 -3.98 14.79
CA HIS A 205 7.49 -3.14 14.44
C HIS A 205 6.62 -2.95 15.69
N GLN A 206 6.83 -1.83 16.37
CA GLN A 206 5.96 -1.38 17.46
C GLN A 206 4.85 -0.52 16.88
N THR A 207 3.79 -1.16 16.39
CA THR A 207 2.54 -0.50 15.98
C THR A 207 1.60 -0.28 17.15
#